data_AF-A0AAN9PZD7-F1
#
_entry.id   AF-A0AAN9PZD7-F1
#
_cell.length_a   1.000
_cell.length_b   1.000
_cell.length_c   1.000
_cell.angle_alpha   90.00
_cell.angle_beta   90.00
_cell.angle_gamma   90.00
#
_symmetry.space_group_name_H-M   'P 1'
#
loop_
_entity.id
_entity.type
_entity.pdbx_description
1 polymer ?
#
loop_
_entity_poly.entity_id
_entity_poly.type
_entity_poly.pdbx_seq_one_letter_code
_entity_poly.pdbx_strand_id
1 'polypeptide(L)'
;MYWDYDFGLCIKHEGFYVLECDPRRTSYVLGLRLFLPLKLVDSVFSMWLNFSSFLPITLTMEAIVKKFQSKFRKVREEINHWDELQSSLISQFRNASHIFDRLQVLQNSKNYGVLNCVSDMKDALVAKQIESLENILVSMRRTLEKFHCIVLSLEKIHRDSRQLVKGSSSRLTMKQLQRQVGVKPRLIDCLDGLMFLQEIYNSEYLLKSSVISALSAMAIKPSAGDLGALQQLLVDQPNLHTEEVQFVFDIIFAEELP
;
A
#
# COMPACT_ATOMS: atom_id res chain seq x y z
N MET A 1 30.89 65.53 -2.48
CA MET A 1 32.14 64.76 -2.69
C MET A 1 31.74 63.53 -3.49
N TYR A 2 31.85 63.62 -4.82
CA TYR A 2 33.03 63.27 -5.64
C TYR A 2 33.14 61.74 -5.86
N TRP A 3 32.83 61.33 -7.12
CA TRP A 3 33.46 60.36 -8.06
C TRP A 3 34.44 59.30 -7.46
N ASP A 4 34.62 58.07 -7.96
CA ASP A 4 34.56 57.54 -9.34
C ASP A 4 34.76 56.00 -9.38
N TYR A 5 34.41 55.42 -10.54
CA TYR A 5 34.60 54.09 -11.16
C TYR A 5 35.37 52.92 -10.49
N ASP A 6 34.89 51.68 -10.74
CA ASP A 6 35.67 50.77 -11.57
C ASP A 6 34.83 49.78 -12.40
N PHE A 7 35.26 49.60 -13.66
CA PHE A 7 34.68 48.76 -14.71
C PHE A 7 35.18 47.31 -14.59
N GLY A 8 34.32 46.32 -14.88
CA GLY A 8 34.68 44.89 -14.92
C GLY A 8 34.19 44.21 -16.19
N LEU A 9 35.03 44.27 -17.23
CA LEU A 9 35.12 43.55 -18.51
C LEU A 9 33.94 42.70 -19.02
N CYS A 10 33.45 43.08 -20.22
CA CYS A 10 32.76 42.19 -21.15
C CYS A 10 33.79 41.65 -22.15
N ILE A 11 34.23 40.39 -21.99
CA ILE A 11 35.10 39.72 -22.97
C ILE A 11 34.24 39.24 -24.14
N LYS A 12 34.55 39.73 -25.33
CA LYS A 12 33.91 39.34 -26.58
C LYS A 12 34.70 38.17 -27.17
N HIS A 13 34.21 36.95 -27.05
CA HIS A 13 34.70 35.80 -27.81
C HIS A 13 33.51 35.08 -28.43
N GLU A 14 33.60 34.87 -29.74
CA GLU A 14 32.74 34.08 -30.62
C GLU A 14 31.45 33.47 -30.01
N GLY A 15 30.33 34.17 -30.19
CA GLY A 15 29.03 33.54 -30.44
C GLY A 15 28.26 32.91 -29.27
N PHE A 16 28.77 32.88 -28.04
CA PHE A 16 28.02 32.31 -26.90
C PHE A 16 28.12 33.16 -25.64
N TYR A 17 26.97 33.44 -25.00
CA TYR A 17 26.91 33.98 -23.64
C TYR A 17 26.64 32.84 -22.66
N VAL A 18 27.46 32.73 -21.62
CA VAL A 18 27.21 31.86 -20.46
C VAL A 18 26.45 32.67 -19.42
N LEU A 19 25.30 32.15 -18.96
CA LEU A 19 24.54 32.73 -17.85
C LEU A 19 25.01 32.08 -16.54
N GLU A 20 25.58 32.88 -15.65
CA GLU A 20 25.83 32.50 -14.26
C GLU A 20 24.63 32.97 -13.41
N CYS A 21 23.91 32.03 -12.79
CA CYS A 21 22.72 32.33 -12.01
C CYS A 21 23.07 32.64 -10.54
N ASP A 22 22.80 33.88 -10.10
CA ASP A 22 22.76 34.28 -8.69
C ASP A 22 21.46 33.74 -8.02
N PRO A 23 21.54 32.94 -6.96
CA PRO A 23 20.38 32.29 -6.36
C PRO A 23 19.50 33.20 -5.48
N ARG A 24 19.67 34.53 -5.47
CA ARG A 24 18.91 35.44 -4.57
C ARG A 24 17.94 36.44 -5.23
N ARG A 25 17.59 36.32 -6.52
CA ARG A 25 16.53 37.14 -7.15
C ARG A 25 15.41 36.33 -7.79
N THR A 26 14.22 36.43 -7.22
CA THR A 26 12.93 36.02 -7.80
C THR A 26 12.39 37.13 -8.71
N SER A 27 12.85 37.18 -9.97
CA SER A 27 12.17 37.87 -11.07
C SER A 27 12.81 37.49 -12.40
N TYR A 28 12.13 36.68 -13.20
CA TYR A 28 12.56 36.31 -14.54
C TYR A 28 12.02 37.34 -15.54
N VAL A 29 12.88 38.20 -16.08
CA VAL A 29 12.60 38.95 -17.31
C VAL A 29 13.58 38.45 -18.37
N LEU A 30 13.12 37.50 -19.19
CA LEU A 30 13.86 37.02 -20.37
C LEU A 30 13.80 38.08 -21.46
N GLY A 31 14.80 38.96 -21.49
CA GLY A 31 15.01 39.89 -22.60
C GLY A 31 15.87 39.26 -23.70
N LEU A 32 15.31 38.39 -24.54
CA LEU A 32 15.94 38.05 -25.81
C LEU A 32 15.59 39.12 -26.87
N ARG A 33 16.54 39.99 -27.20
CA ARG A 33 16.51 40.73 -28.47
C ARG A 33 17.32 39.95 -29.51
N LEU A 34 16.65 39.03 -30.21
CA LEU A 34 17.17 38.44 -31.44
C LEU A 34 16.79 39.35 -32.61
N PHE A 35 17.79 39.91 -33.29
CA PHE A 35 17.61 40.49 -34.62
C PHE A 35 17.51 39.34 -35.63
N LEU A 36 16.29 38.92 -35.94
CA LEU A 36 15.98 38.02 -37.05
C LEU A 36 15.21 38.78 -38.13
N PRO A 37 15.43 38.48 -39.42
CA PRO A 37 14.65 39.08 -40.51
C PRO A 37 13.16 38.75 -40.32
N LEU A 38 12.29 39.74 -40.51
CA LEU A 38 10.84 39.69 -40.24
C LEU A 38 10.13 38.42 -40.75
N LYS A 39 10.58 37.81 -41.85
CA LYS A 39 9.98 36.58 -42.40
C LYS A 39 10.27 35.31 -41.59
N LEU A 40 11.35 35.28 -40.81
CA LEU A 40 11.66 34.14 -39.92
C LEU A 40 10.94 34.25 -38.58
N VAL A 41 10.62 35.47 -38.14
CA VAL A 41 9.85 35.71 -36.91
C VAL A 41 8.45 35.12 -37.04
N ASP A 42 7.77 35.30 -38.18
CA ASP A 42 6.45 34.71 -38.40
C ASP A 42 6.48 33.17 -38.49
N SER A 43 7.54 32.59 -39.06
CA SER A 43 7.71 31.13 -39.12
C SER A 43 8.06 30.53 -37.76
N VAL A 44 8.92 31.19 -36.98
CA VAL A 44 9.27 30.74 -35.63
C VAL A 44 8.12 30.99 -34.68
N PHE A 45 7.37 32.09 -34.82
CA PHE A 45 6.21 32.41 -34.00
C PHE A 45 5.01 31.52 -34.33
N SER A 46 4.79 31.15 -35.60
CA SER A 46 3.80 30.13 -35.98
C SER A 46 4.22 28.72 -35.56
N MET A 47 5.52 28.40 -35.61
CA MET A 47 6.05 27.15 -35.06
C MET A 47 5.98 27.11 -33.53
N TRP A 48 6.14 28.25 -32.85
CA TRP A 48 6.00 28.40 -31.39
C TRP A 48 4.53 28.42 -30.96
N LEU A 49 3.61 28.99 -31.75
CA LEU A 49 2.16 28.88 -31.54
C LEU A 49 1.67 27.45 -31.78
N ASN A 50 2.19 26.76 -32.81
CA ASN A 50 1.94 25.34 -33.06
C ASN A 50 2.64 24.41 -32.06
N PHE A 51 3.70 24.85 -31.38
CA PHE A 51 4.29 24.15 -30.24
C PHE A 51 3.62 24.52 -28.90
N SER A 52 2.98 25.68 -28.81
CA SER A 52 2.21 26.10 -27.63
C SER A 52 0.88 25.36 -27.49
N SER A 53 0.41 24.71 -28.56
CA SER A 53 -0.68 23.74 -28.50
C SER A 53 -0.24 22.37 -27.95
N PHE A 54 1.06 22.11 -27.82
CA PHE A 54 1.57 21.15 -26.84
C PHE A 54 1.62 21.82 -25.47
N LEU A 55 0.42 22.13 -24.95
CA LEU A 55 0.23 22.33 -23.53
C LEU A 55 0.94 21.19 -22.80
N PRO A 56 1.66 21.45 -21.68
CA PRO A 56 2.04 20.37 -20.79
C PRO A 56 0.77 19.60 -20.49
N ILE A 57 0.81 18.26 -20.58
CA ILE A 57 -0.31 17.38 -20.26
C ILE A 57 -0.76 17.74 -18.84
N THR A 58 -1.68 18.69 -18.74
CA THR A 58 -2.37 19.03 -17.52
C THR A 58 -3.31 17.85 -17.37
N LEU A 59 -2.93 16.92 -16.49
CA LEU A 59 -3.75 15.77 -16.15
C LEU A 59 -5.13 16.33 -15.80
N THR A 60 -6.12 16.11 -16.67
CA THR A 60 -7.48 16.56 -16.39
C THR A 60 -7.96 15.87 -15.12
N MET A 61 -8.88 16.49 -14.38
CA MET A 61 -9.39 15.87 -13.14
C MET A 61 -9.94 14.47 -13.38
N GLU A 62 -10.53 14.24 -14.55
CA GLU A 62 -11.01 12.92 -14.96
C GLU A 62 -9.88 11.91 -15.14
N ALA A 63 -8.74 12.31 -15.71
CA ALA A 63 -7.58 11.44 -15.84
C ALA A 63 -6.98 11.07 -14.48
N ILE A 64 -7.02 11.98 -13.49
CA ILE A 64 -6.61 11.68 -12.11
C ILE A 64 -7.58 10.68 -11.47
N VAL A 65 -8.89 10.91 -11.57
CA VAL A 65 -9.92 10.00 -11.03
C VAL A 65 -9.79 8.61 -11.64
N LYS A 66 -9.58 8.50 -12.97
CA LYS A 66 -9.36 7.20 -13.64
C LYS A 66 -8.10 6.49 -13.13
N LYS A 67 -7.02 7.22 -12.82
CA LYS A 67 -5.82 6.64 -12.17
C LYS A 67 -6.14 6.10 -10.77
N PHE A 68 -6.94 6.81 -9.98
CA PHE A 68 -7.39 6.31 -8.68
C PHE A 68 -8.27 5.06 -8.82
N GLN A 69 -9.26 5.06 -9.70
CA GLN A 69 -10.09 3.88 -9.98
C GLN A 69 -9.24 2.66 -10.38
N SER A 70 -8.21 2.84 -11.22
CA SER A 70 -7.26 1.76 -11.55
C SER A 70 -6.50 1.24 -10.33
N LYS A 71 -6.13 2.11 -9.38
CA LYS A 71 -5.47 1.70 -8.14
C LYS A 71 -6.43 0.94 -7.23
N PHE A 72 -7.68 1.38 -7.12
CA PHE A 72 -8.72 0.66 -6.36
C PHE A 72 -9.04 -0.71 -6.95
N ARG A 73 -9.00 -0.87 -8.28
CA ARG A 73 -9.08 -2.21 -8.89
C ARG A 73 -7.96 -3.13 -8.41
N LYS A 74 -6.72 -2.63 -8.37
CA LYS A 74 -5.60 -3.39 -7.80
C LYS A 74 -5.80 -3.69 -6.31
N VAL A 75 -6.27 -2.72 -5.52
CA VAL A 75 -6.60 -2.95 -4.10
C VAL A 75 -7.63 -4.07 -3.95
N ARG A 76 -8.66 -4.11 -4.81
CA ARG A 76 -9.65 -5.19 -4.80
C ARG A 76 -9.02 -6.55 -5.10
N GLU A 77 -8.07 -6.64 -6.03
CA GLU A 77 -7.34 -7.89 -6.30
C GLU A 77 -6.56 -8.37 -5.08
N GLU A 78 -5.87 -7.46 -4.39
CA GLU A 78 -5.13 -7.77 -3.16
C GLU A 78 -6.08 -8.21 -2.02
N ILE A 79 -7.25 -7.58 -1.92
CA ILE A 79 -8.30 -7.96 -0.95
C ILE A 79 -8.89 -9.34 -1.28
N ASN A 80 -9.15 -9.65 -2.55
CA ASN A 80 -9.62 -10.98 -2.93
C ASN A 80 -8.57 -12.04 -2.58
N HIS A 81 -7.28 -11.74 -2.79
CA HIS A 81 -6.21 -12.64 -2.38
C HIS A 81 -6.13 -12.79 -0.84
N TRP A 82 -6.43 -11.74 -0.09
CA TRP A 82 -6.54 -11.80 1.36
C TRP A 82 -7.54 -12.86 1.83
N ASP A 83 -8.70 -12.98 1.18
CA ASP A 83 -9.74 -13.95 1.55
C ASP A 83 -9.31 -15.41 1.32
N GLU A 84 -8.53 -15.65 0.26
CA GLU A 84 -7.90 -16.95 0.00
C GLU A 84 -6.90 -17.31 1.11
N LEU A 85 -6.05 -16.35 1.48
CA LEU A 85 -5.09 -16.53 2.57
C LEU A 85 -5.77 -16.73 3.92
N GLN A 86 -6.89 -16.05 4.16
CA GLN A 86 -7.71 -16.17 5.35
C GLN A 86 -8.28 -17.58 5.49
N SER A 87 -8.83 -18.12 4.40
CA SER A 87 -9.29 -19.51 4.36
C SER A 87 -8.16 -20.50 4.64
N SER A 88 -6.97 -20.27 4.07
CA SER A 88 -5.78 -21.08 4.34
C SER A 88 -5.35 -21.00 5.81
N LEU A 89 -5.31 -19.80 6.40
CA LEU A 89 -4.88 -19.59 7.77
C LEU A 89 -5.82 -20.26 8.77
N ILE A 90 -7.14 -20.13 8.57
CA ILE A 90 -8.16 -20.79 9.40
C ILE A 90 -7.99 -22.31 9.33
N SER A 91 -7.79 -22.87 8.14
CA SER A 91 -7.58 -24.31 7.96
C SER A 91 -6.32 -24.80 8.70
N GLN A 92 -5.21 -24.09 8.55
CA GLN A 92 -3.98 -24.37 9.28
C GLN A 92 -4.21 -24.30 10.81
N PHE A 93 -4.94 -23.29 11.28
CA PHE A 93 -5.22 -23.10 12.72
C PHE A 93 -6.06 -24.22 13.29
N ARG A 94 -7.10 -24.65 12.57
CA ARG A 94 -7.92 -25.81 12.95
C ARG A 94 -7.07 -27.07 13.03
N ASN A 95 -6.19 -27.29 12.05
CA ASN A 95 -5.29 -28.45 12.06
C ASN A 95 -4.32 -28.42 13.25
N ALA A 96 -3.73 -27.26 13.57
CA ALA A 96 -2.93 -27.09 14.77
C ALA A 96 -3.75 -27.39 16.04
N SER A 97 -4.99 -26.89 16.09
CA SER A 97 -5.87 -27.09 17.24
C SER A 97 -6.20 -28.56 17.47
N HIS A 98 -6.50 -29.31 16.41
CA HIS A 98 -6.70 -30.76 16.49
C HIS A 98 -5.45 -31.51 16.97
N ILE A 99 -4.24 -31.04 16.63
CA ILE A 99 -3.01 -31.64 17.17
C ILE A 99 -2.87 -31.32 18.66
N PHE A 100 -3.20 -30.12 19.11
CA PHE A 100 -3.22 -29.78 20.54
C PHE A 100 -4.18 -30.69 21.33
N ASP A 101 -5.38 -30.94 20.82
CA ASP A 101 -6.34 -31.85 21.45
C ASP A 101 -5.77 -33.27 21.56
N ARG A 102 -5.15 -33.78 20.47
CA ARG A 102 -4.51 -35.10 20.46
C ARG A 102 -3.32 -35.18 21.42
N LEU A 103 -2.50 -34.14 21.48
CA LEU A 103 -1.35 -34.08 22.39
C LEU A 103 -1.79 -34.16 23.86
N GLN A 104 -2.89 -33.51 24.25
CA GLN A 104 -3.45 -33.63 25.60
C GLN A 104 -3.84 -35.07 25.93
N VAL A 105 -4.45 -35.78 24.99
CA VAL A 105 -4.84 -37.20 25.15
C VAL A 105 -3.59 -38.10 25.25
N LEU A 106 -2.58 -37.88 24.40
CA LEU A 106 -1.35 -38.70 24.37
C LEU A 106 -0.45 -38.46 25.59
N GLN A 107 -0.54 -37.31 26.25
CA GLN A 107 0.24 -37.05 27.46
C GLN A 107 -0.27 -37.86 28.67
N ASN A 108 -1.55 -38.24 28.69
CA ASN A 108 -2.14 -39.03 29.76
C ASN A 108 -1.78 -40.52 29.63
N SER A 109 -0.87 -40.99 30.49
CA SER A 109 -0.41 -42.39 30.52
C SER A 109 -1.53 -43.41 30.78
N LYS A 110 -2.67 -42.99 31.36
CA LYS A 110 -3.82 -43.88 31.58
C LYS A 110 -4.48 -44.33 30.26
N ASN A 111 -4.28 -43.58 29.17
CA ASN A 111 -4.93 -43.85 27.88
C ASN A 111 -4.27 -44.99 27.08
N TYR A 112 -3.10 -45.48 27.51
CA TYR A 112 -2.34 -46.49 26.77
C TYR A 112 -2.67 -47.92 27.20
N GLY A 113 -3.30 -48.12 28.36
CA GLY A 113 -3.72 -49.45 28.85
C GLY A 113 -2.57 -50.46 28.81
N VAL A 114 -2.78 -51.56 28.07
CA VAL A 114 -1.78 -52.64 27.87
C VAL A 114 -0.52 -52.14 27.15
N LEU A 115 -0.62 -51.08 26.33
CA LEU A 115 0.50 -50.52 25.57
C LEU A 115 1.50 -49.75 26.44
N ASN A 116 1.20 -49.49 27.72
CA ASN A 116 2.18 -48.92 28.66
C ASN A 116 3.40 -49.82 28.90
N CYS A 117 3.33 -51.12 28.55
CA CYS A 117 4.46 -52.02 28.69
C CYS A 117 5.53 -51.84 27.61
N VAL A 118 5.21 -51.14 26.51
CA VAL A 118 6.15 -50.83 25.44
C VAL A 118 6.81 -49.49 25.76
N SER A 119 8.03 -49.53 26.29
CA SER A 119 8.84 -48.32 26.42
C SER A 119 8.99 -47.63 25.06
N ASP A 120 9.07 -46.30 25.06
CA ASP A 120 9.32 -45.47 23.87
C ASP A 120 8.15 -45.28 22.87
N MET A 121 7.07 -46.08 22.92
CA MET A 121 5.92 -45.90 22.01
C MET A 121 5.21 -44.56 22.24
N LYS A 122 4.99 -44.18 23.50
CA LYS A 122 4.38 -42.88 23.85
C LYS A 122 5.23 -41.72 23.33
N ASP A 123 6.53 -41.77 23.58
CA ASP A 123 7.45 -40.69 23.23
C ASP A 123 7.60 -40.55 21.71
N ALA A 124 7.64 -41.68 20.98
CA ALA A 124 7.63 -41.67 19.51
C ALA A 124 6.35 -41.04 18.93
N LEU A 125 5.18 -41.35 19.49
CA LEU A 125 3.91 -40.77 19.05
C LEU A 125 3.82 -39.27 19.34
N VAL A 126 4.23 -38.84 20.53
CA VAL A 126 4.28 -37.43 20.92
C VAL A 126 5.25 -36.67 20.01
N ALA A 127 6.44 -37.22 19.77
CA ALA A 127 7.43 -36.62 18.87
C ALA A 127 6.86 -36.41 17.46
N LYS A 128 6.11 -37.38 16.92
CA LYS A 128 5.45 -37.25 15.61
C LYS A 128 4.34 -36.18 15.58
N GLN A 129 3.59 -36.03 16.67
CA GLN A 129 2.62 -34.94 16.78
C GLN A 129 3.30 -33.57 16.84
N ILE A 130 4.40 -33.44 17.59
CA ILE A 130 5.18 -32.20 17.69
C ILE A 130 5.77 -31.84 16.33
N GLU A 131 6.38 -32.78 15.62
CA GLU A 131 6.90 -32.58 14.26
C GLU A 131 5.81 -32.09 13.30
N SER A 132 4.60 -32.67 13.38
CA SER A 132 3.46 -32.22 12.58
C SER A 132 3.00 -30.80 12.95
N LEU A 133 3.01 -30.45 14.23
CA LEU A 133 2.65 -29.12 14.71
C LEU A 133 3.66 -28.07 14.23
N GLU A 134 4.96 -28.35 14.34
CA GLU A 134 6.03 -27.48 13.85
C GLU A 134 5.88 -27.18 12.35
N ASN A 135 5.60 -28.22 11.56
CA ASN A 135 5.35 -28.06 10.12
C ASN A 135 4.15 -27.13 9.83
N ILE A 136 3.07 -27.24 10.61
CA ILE A 136 1.90 -26.36 10.48
C ILE A 136 2.24 -24.93 10.90
N LEU A 137 2.98 -24.73 12.00
CA LEU A 137 3.40 -23.39 12.44
C LEU A 137 4.31 -22.71 11.41
N VAL A 138 5.22 -23.46 10.78
CA VAL A 138 6.03 -22.97 9.65
C VAL A 138 5.13 -22.59 8.47
N SER A 139 4.11 -23.40 8.15
CA SER A 139 3.14 -23.09 7.10
C SER A 139 2.34 -21.81 7.40
N MET A 140 1.90 -21.62 8.64
CA MET A 140 1.20 -20.40 9.06
C MET A 140 2.07 -19.16 8.93
N ARG A 141 3.36 -19.25 9.31
CA ARG A 141 4.30 -18.15 9.17
C ARG A 141 4.45 -17.72 7.71
N ARG A 142 4.55 -18.68 6.78
CA ARG A 142 4.55 -18.39 5.33
C ARG A 142 3.25 -17.73 4.86
N THR A 143 2.10 -18.13 5.42
CA THR A 143 0.83 -17.46 5.13
C THR A 143 0.82 -16.02 5.67
N LEU A 144 1.33 -15.78 6.87
CA LEU A 144 1.49 -14.42 7.43
C LEU A 144 2.41 -13.53 6.61
N GLU A 145 3.51 -14.07 6.07
CA GLU A 145 4.38 -13.32 5.16
C GLU A 145 3.62 -12.84 3.93
N LYS A 146 2.71 -13.65 3.38
CA LYS A 146 1.86 -13.25 2.25
C LYS A 146 0.85 -12.16 2.63
N PHE A 147 0.24 -12.26 3.82
CA PHE A 147 -0.59 -11.17 4.36
C PHE A 147 0.22 -9.86 4.49
N HIS A 148 1.45 -9.95 4.98
CA HIS A 148 2.33 -8.79 5.09
C HIS A 148 2.64 -8.18 3.72
N CYS A 149 2.87 -8.99 2.68
CA CYS A 149 3.05 -8.51 1.31
C CYS A 149 1.85 -7.70 0.81
N ILE A 150 0.62 -8.15 1.10
CA ILE A 150 -0.61 -7.40 0.78
C ILE A 150 -0.61 -6.04 1.49
N VAL A 151 -0.36 -6.01 2.81
CA VAL A 151 -0.31 -4.77 3.59
C VAL A 151 0.71 -3.79 3.02
N LEU A 152 1.91 -4.26 2.67
CA LEU A 152 2.94 -3.44 2.03
C LEU A 152 2.53 -2.94 0.64
N SER A 153 1.79 -3.76 -0.13
CA SER A 153 1.23 -3.36 -1.42
C SER A 153 0.21 -2.23 -1.26
N LEU A 154 -0.71 -2.34 -0.30
CA LEU A 154 -1.71 -1.32 0.03
C LEU A 154 -1.04 -0.02 0.51
N GLU A 155 -0.06 -0.12 1.40
CA GLU A 155 0.71 1.03 1.87
C GLU A 155 1.43 1.73 0.73
N LYS A 156 2.07 0.98 -0.17
CA LYS A 156 2.70 1.54 -1.36
C LYS A 156 1.67 2.26 -2.24
N ILE A 157 0.51 1.65 -2.50
CA ILE A 157 -0.55 2.26 -3.30
C ILE A 157 -1.01 3.58 -2.68
N HIS A 158 -1.23 3.62 -1.36
CA HIS A 158 -1.61 4.83 -0.65
C HIS A 158 -0.52 5.91 -0.72
N ARG A 159 0.75 5.57 -0.42
CA ARG A 159 1.90 6.50 -0.50
C ARG A 159 2.06 7.09 -1.90
N ASP A 160 2.03 6.26 -2.94
CA ASP A 160 2.14 6.69 -4.35
C ASP A 160 0.99 7.62 -4.74
N SER A 161 -0.23 7.36 -4.25
CA SER A 161 -1.41 8.19 -4.52
C SER A 161 -1.33 9.55 -3.85
N ARG A 162 -0.80 9.60 -2.62
CA ARG A 162 -0.53 10.84 -1.91
C ARG A 162 0.52 11.68 -2.63
N GLN A 163 1.56 11.04 -3.19
CA GLN A 163 2.56 11.71 -4.01
C GLN A 163 1.99 12.23 -5.33
N LEU A 164 1.08 11.49 -5.98
CA LEU A 164 0.41 11.94 -7.20
C LEU A 164 -0.34 13.28 -7.00
N VAL A 165 -0.94 13.47 -5.82
CA VAL A 165 -1.67 14.69 -5.45
C VAL A 165 -0.73 15.83 -5.03
N LYS A 166 0.42 15.52 -4.43
CA LYS A 166 1.37 16.52 -3.91
C LYS A 166 2.46 16.93 -4.90
N GLY A 167 2.85 16.04 -5.80
CA GLY A 167 4.03 16.15 -6.67
C GLY A 167 3.72 16.49 -8.12
N SER A 168 2.45 16.71 -8.50
CA SER A 168 2.13 17.29 -9.81
C SER A 168 2.68 18.72 -9.88
N SER A 169 3.30 19.09 -11.01
CA SER A 169 3.91 20.41 -11.27
C SER A 169 2.96 21.58 -10.97
N SER A 170 1.65 21.34 -11.00
CA SER A 170 0.63 22.12 -10.30
C SER A 170 0.20 21.37 -9.04
N ARG A 171 0.67 21.81 -7.86
CA ARG A 171 0.13 21.33 -6.57
C ARG A 171 -1.39 21.52 -6.61
N LEU A 172 -2.14 20.41 -6.54
CA LEU A 172 -3.61 20.49 -6.58
C LEU A 172 -4.07 21.31 -5.37
N THR A 173 -4.83 22.38 -5.64
CA THR A 173 -5.34 23.24 -4.57
C THR A 173 -6.44 22.48 -3.79
N MET A 174 -6.67 22.79 -2.52
CA MET A 174 -7.72 22.12 -1.73
C MET A 174 -9.10 22.17 -2.40
N LYS A 175 -9.43 23.29 -3.06
CA LYS A 175 -10.65 23.46 -3.86
C LYS A 175 -10.77 22.48 -5.03
N GLN A 176 -9.63 22.03 -5.57
CA GLN A 176 -9.54 21.09 -6.68
C GLN A 176 -9.71 19.64 -6.19
N LEU A 177 -9.23 19.31 -4.98
CA LEU A 177 -9.43 18.00 -4.34
C LEU A 177 -10.87 17.76 -3.92
N GLN A 178 -11.56 18.82 -3.49
CA GLN A 178 -12.96 18.78 -3.06
C GLN A 178 -13.95 18.93 -4.22
N ARG A 179 -13.47 19.22 -5.44
CA ARG A 179 -14.35 19.43 -6.59
C ARG A 179 -14.95 18.10 -7.06
N GLN A 180 -16.24 17.96 -6.85
CA GLN A 180 -17.03 16.88 -7.43
C GLN A 180 -17.44 17.25 -8.86
N VAL A 181 -17.37 16.30 -9.79
CA VAL A 181 -17.85 16.47 -11.17
C VAL A 181 -18.83 15.33 -11.44
N GLY A 182 -20.13 15.62 -11.41
CA GLY A 182 -21.18 14.61 -11.56
C GLY A 182 -21.17 13.59 -10.42
N VAL A 183 -21.33 12.30 -10.76
CA VAL A 183 -21.38 11.18 -9.81
C VAL A 183 -19.96 10.70 -9.42
N LYS A 184 -18.90 11.28 -10.00
CA LYS A 184 -17.51 10.89 -9.71
C LYS A 184 -17.14 11.12 -8.24
N PRO A 185 -16.36 10.21 -7.63
CA PRO A 185 -15.82 10.43 -6.30
C PRO A 185 -14.92 11.66 -6.27
N ARG A 186 -14.90 12.38 -5.14
CA ARG A 186 -13.92 13.45 -4.94
C ARG A 186 -12.55 12.82 -4.72
N LEU A 187 -11.49 13.50 -5.14
CA LEU A 187 -10.12 12.98 -4.95
C LEU A 187 -9.74 12.82 -3.48
N ILE A 188 -10.36 13.60 -2.59
CA ILE A 188 -10.21 13.44 -1.15
C ILE A 188 -10.83 12.12 -0.67
N ASP A 189 -12.04 11.77 -1.16
CA ASP A 189 -12.69 10.50 -0.83
C ASP A 189 -11.84 9.31 -1.32
N CYS A 190 -11.19 9.45 -2.48
CA CYS A 190 -10.25 8.45 -2.99
C CYS A 190 -9.01 8.28 -2.10
N LEU A 191 -8.45 9.36 -1.57
CA LEU A 191 -7.29 9.30 -0.68
C LEU A 191 -7.66 8.73 0.69
N ASP A 192 -8.76 9.23 1.27
CA ASP A 192 -9.25 8.81 2.57
C ASP A 192 -9.67 7.32 2.54
N GLY A 193 -10.31 6.88 1.45
CA GLY A 193 -10.63 5.47 1.24
C GLY A 193 -9.39 4.56 1.17
N LEU A 194 -8.33 4.99 0.49
CA LEU A 194 -7.07 4.23 0.46
C LEU A 194 -6.38 4.17 1.82
N MET A 195 -6.41 5.27 2.57
CA MET A 195 -5.88 5.34 3.94
C MET A 195 -6.65 4.40 4.86
N PHE A 196 -7.98 4.47 4.84
CA PHE A 196 -8.85 3.57 5.60
C PHE A 196 -8.57 2.10 5.30
N LEU A 197 -8.56 1.71 4.02
CA LEU A 197 -8.27 0.32 3.63
C LEU A 197 -6.88 -0.12 4.08
N GLN A 198 -5.87 0.74 3.96
CA GLN A 198 -4.53 0.42 4.45
C GLN A 198 -4.50 0.23 5.98
N GLU A 199 -5.20 1.07 6.75
CA GLU A 199 -5.21 1.03 8.21
C GLU A 199 -5.92 -0.22 8.76
N ILE A 200 -7.11 -0.55 8.24
CA ILE A 200 -7.88 -1.70 8.72
C ILE A 200 -7.17 -3.02 8.39
N TYR A 201 -6.59 -3.16 7.20
CA TYR A 201 -5.89 -4.39 6.79
C TYR A 201 -4.55 -4.54 7.52
N ASN A 202 -3.84 -3.43 7.79
CA ASN A 202 -2.65 -3.47 8.63
C ASN A 202 -3.00 -3.87 10.08
N SER A 203 -4.06 -3.30 10.65
CA SER A 203 -4.52 -3.63 12.00
C SER A 203 -4.92 -5.10 12.11
N GLU A 204 -5.64 -5.60 11.12
CA GLU A 204 -6.02 -7.01 11.05
C GLU A 204 -4.80 -7.93 10.90
N TYR A 205 -3.82 -7.56 10.06
CA TYR A 205 -2.57 -8.32 9.94
C TYR A 205 -1.81 -8.41 11.27
N LEU A 206 -1.72 -7.30 12.02
CA LEU A 206 -1.06 -7.27 13.32
C LEU A 206 -1.78 -8.16 14.34
N LEU A 207 -3.11 -8.13 14.33
CA LEU A 207 -3.92 -9.03 15.16
C LEU A 207 -3.63 -10.50 14.83
N LYS A 208 -3.71 -10.88 13.55
CA LYS A 208 -3.42 -12.25 13.09
C LYS A 208 -2.01 -12.68 13.50
N SER A 209 -1.02 -11.80 13.33
CA SER A 209 0.37 -12.06 13.73
C SER A 209 0.50 -12.30 15.24
N SER A 210 -0.24 -11.52 16.05
CA SER A 210 -0.31 -11.70 17.50
C SER A 210 -0.92 -13.05 17.87
N VAL A 211 -2.04 -13.43 17.22
CA VAL A 211 -2.71 -14.72 17.44
C VAL A 211 -1.78 -15.90 17.15
N ILE A 212 -1.09 -15.89 16.01
CA ILE A 212 -0.16 -16.98 15.66
C ILE A 212 1.07 -17.00 16.58
N SER A 213 1.51 -15.84 17.07
CA SER A 213 2.58 -15.77 18.08
C SER A 213 2.12 -16.37 19.41
N ALA A 214 0.88 -16.09 19.83
CA ALA A 214 0.29 -16.68 21.03
C ALA A 214 0.14 -18.21 20.89
N LEU A 215 -0.33 -18.70 19.74
CA LEU A 215 -0.39 -20.13 19.43
C LEU A 215 0.98 -20.79 19.52
N SER A 216 2.01 -20.14 18.98
CA SER A 216 3.40 -20.64 19.04
C SER A 216 3.91 -20.71 20.48
N ALA A 217 3.54 -19.75 21.33
CA ALA A 217 3.87 -19.77 22.76
C ALA A 217 3.11 -20.88 23.52
N MET A 218 1.85 -21.15 23.16
CA MET A 218 1.06 -22.23 23.76
C MET A 218 1.62 -23.63 23.46
N ALA A 219 2.38 -23.80 22.38
CA ALA A 219 3.11 -25.04 22.12
C ALA A 219 4.06 -25.44 23.27
N ILE A 220 4.56 -24.44 24.02
CA ILE A 220 5.44 -24.63 25.18
C ILE A 220 4.61 -24.87 26.46
N LYS A 221 3.45 -24.22 26.60
CA LYS A 221 2.54 -24.37 27.75
C LYS A 221 1.08 -24.35 27.30
N PRO A 222 0.43 -25.52 27.17
CA PRO A 222 -0.93 -25.59 26.66
C PRO A 222 -1.96 -25.08 27.69
N SER A 223 -2.85 -24.19 27.25
CA SER A 223 -4.08 -23.80 27.94
C SER A 223 -5.28 -24.04 27.01
N ALA A 224 -6.17 -24.97 27.38
CA ALA A 224 -7.24 -25.42 26.48
C ALA A 224 -8.32 -24.36 26.21
N GLY A 225 -8.54 -23.42 27.14
CA GLY A 225 -9.58 -22.38 26.99
C GLY A 225 -9.21 -21.29 25.97
N ASP A 226 -7.92 -20.97 25.83
CA ASP A 226 -7.48 -19.83 25.02
C ASP A 226 -7.50 -20.17 23.52
N LEU A 227 -7.32 -21.43 23.16
CA LEU A 227 -7.22 -21.88 21.77
C LEU A 227 -8.52 -21.67 20.98
N GLY A 228 -9.67 -21.99 21.58
CA GLY A 228 -10.98 -21.78 20.95
C GLY A 228 -11.28 -20.30 20.74
N ALA A 229 -10.94 -19.45 21.72
CA ALA A 229 -11.11 -18.01 21.61
C ALA A 229 -10.23 -17.41 20.51
N LEU A 230 -8.97 -17.84 20.40
CA LEU A 230 -8.06 -17.43 19.31
C LEU A 230 -8.58 -17.86 17.94
N GLN A 231 -9.14 -19.07 17.82
CA GLN A 231 -9.74 -19.52 16.57
C GLN A 231 -10.93 -18.64 16.18
N GLN A 232 -11.82 -18.34 17.13
CA GLN A 232 -12.99 -17.52 16.87
C GLN A 232 -12.59 -16.11 16.45
N LEU A 233 -11.59 -15.53 17.12
CA LEU A 233 -11.03 -14.22 16.78
C LEU A 233 -10.49 -14.17 15.34
N LEU A 234 -9.86 -15.25 14.86
CA LEU A 234 -9.43 -15.33 13.47
C LEU A 234 -10.59 -15.40 12.49
N VAL A 235 -11.65 -16.14 12.82
CA VAL A 235 -12.84 -16.32 11.98
C VAL A 235 -13.61 -15.01 11.85
N ASP A 236 -13.76 -14.27 12.94
CA ASP A 236 -14.62 -13.08 12.98
C ASP A 236 -14.01 -11.85 12.27
N GLN A 237 -12.70 -11.86 12.02
CA GLN A 237 -11.97 -10.76 11.36
C GLN A 237 -12.36 -9.37 11.90
N PRO A 238 -12.21 -9.13 13.21
CA PRO A 238 -12.91 -8.07 13.93
C PRO A 238 -12.60 -6.65 13.42
N ASN A 239 -11.48 -6.42 12.72
CA ASN A 239 -11.15 -5.12 12.16
C ASN A 239 -11.63 -4.93 10.71
N LEU A 240 -12.10 -5.99 10.03
CA LEU A 240 -12.52 -5.96 8.64
C LEU A 240 -14.05 -5.94 8.54
N HIS A 241 -14.63 -4.77 8.78
CA HIS A 241 -16.07 -4.56 8.56
C HIS A 241 -16.39 -4.56 7.06
N THR A 242 -16.89 -5.69 6.54
CA THR A 242 -17.15 -5.89 5.10
C THR A 242 -18.04 -4.80 4.50
N GLU A 243 -19.02 -4.32 5.24
CA GLU A 243 -19.91 -3.23 4.82
C GLU A 243 -19.16 -1.91 4.59
N GLU A 244 -18.26 -1.54 5.51
CA GLU A 244 -17.45 -0.31 5.39
C GLU A 244 -16.44 -0.41 4.25
N VAL A 245 -15.83 -1.58 4.07
CA VAL A 245 -14.94 -1.87 2.93
C VAL A 245 -15.71 -1.73 1.62
N GLN A 246 -16.88 -2.34 1.53
CA GLN A 246 -17.72 -2.28 0.33
C GLN A 246 -18.19 -0.85 0.04
N PHE A 247 -18.58 -0.10 1.08
CA PHE A 247 -19.00 1.29 0.96
C PHE A 247 -17.91 2.17 0.33
N VAL A 248 -16.64 1.96 0.70
CA VAL A 248 -15.52 2.66 0.03
C VAL A 248 -15.50 2.36 -1.46
N PHE A 249 -15.66 1.10 -1.86
CA PHE A 249 -15.70 0.74 -3.26
C PHE A 249 -16.91 1.33 -4.00
N ASP A 250 -18.07 1.37 -3.36
CA ASP A 250 -19.30 1.90 -3.96
C ASP A 250 -19.17 3.41 -4.23
N ILE A 251 -18.52 4.17 -3.34
CA ILE A 251 -18.19 5.58 -3.58
C ILE A 251 -17.28 5.73 -4.80
N ILE A 252 -16.23 4.91 -4.89
CA ILE A 252 -15.18 5.06 -5.92
C ILE A 252 -15.69 4.68 -7.31
N PHE A 253 -16.56 3.68 -7.36
CA PHE A 253 -17.13 3.12 -8.58
C PHE A 253 -18.60 3.51 -8.77
N ALA A 254 -19.06 4.60 -8.16
CA ALA A 254 -20.46 5.06 -8.24
C ALA A 254 -20.96 5.28 -9.68
N GLU A 255 -20.08 5.58 -10.64
CA GLU A 255 -20.42 5.69 -12.07
C GLU A 255 -20.63 4.35 -12.78
N GLU A 256 -20.12 3.26 -12.19
CA GLU A 256 -20.19 1.89 -12.73
C GLU A 256 -21.36 1.12 -12.08
N LEU A 257 -22.10 1.74 -11.15
CA LEU A 257 -23.31 1.17 -10.56
C LEU A 257 -24.49 1.29 -11.56
N PRO A 258 -25.27 0.22 -11.78
CA PRO A 258 -26.36 0.18 -12.76
C PRO A 258 -27.56 1.06 -12.40
#